data_AF-A0A0L0HS57-F1
#
_entry.id   AF-A0A0L0HS57-F1
#
_cell.length_a   1.000
_cell.length_b   1.000
_cell.length_c   1.000
_cell.angle_alpha   90.00
_cell.angle_beta   90.00
_cell.angle_gamma   90.00
#
_symmetry.space_group_name_H-M   'P 1'
#
loop_
_entity.id
_entity.type
_entity.pdbx_description
1 polymer ?
#
loop_
_entity_poly.entity_id
_entity_poly.type
_entity_poly.pdbx_seq_one_letter_code
_entity_poly.pdbx_strand_id
1 'polypeptide(L)'
;MLANILGLIAVALCWGFTNPFIKRGSKGLEDVTRQYKQSPWWKRQTAELYYLLTRWQYIIPLVINLSGSAVYYKTLGESDLSIAVPIANSLTLALTILAGVFLGEELGSKATMMGIALVFLGVMLCTTATLTSQ
;
A
#
# COMPACT_ATOMS: atom_id res chain seq x y z
N MET A 1 24.43 -1.71 4.91
CA MET A 1 23.56 -2.60 5.71
C MET A 1 22.55 -1.84 6.57
N LEU A 2 22.95 -1.04 7.58
CA LEU A 2 21.99 -0.31 8.43
C LEU A 2 21.15 0.73 7.66
N ALA A 3 21.78 1.52 6.77
CA ALA A 3 21.11 2.49 5.91
C ALA A 3 20.07 1.84 4.97
N ASN A 4 20.36 0.63 4.50
CA ASN A 4 19.48 -0.13 3.62
C ASN A 4 18.25 -0.64 4.35
N ILE A 5 18.44 -1.16 5.57
CA ILE A 5 17.35 -1.59 6.45
C ILE A 5 16.46 -0.40 6.81
N LEU A 6 17.05 0.75 7.15
CA LEU A 6 16.31 1.99 7.43
C LEU A 6 15.53 2.48 6.20
N GLY A 7 16.11 2.39 5.00
CA GLY A 7 15.44 2.72 3.74
C GLY A 7 14.24 1.80 3.48
N LEU A 8 14.39 0.49 3.68
CA LEU A 8 13.29 -0.48 3.52
C LEU A 8 12.17 -0.26 4.53
N ILE A 9 12.50 0.05 5.79
CA ILE A 9 11.53 0.41 6.82
C ILE A 9 10.79 1.71 6.44
N ALA A 10 11.51 2.73 5.97
CA ALA A 10 10.92 3.98 5.53
C ALA A 10 9.96 3.79 4.34
N VAL A 11 10.32 2.93 3.38
CA VAL A 11 9.44 2.57 2.25
C VAL A 11 8.20 1.84 2.74
N ALA A 12 8.36 0.86 3.63
CA ALA A 12 7.24 0.11 4.20
C ALA A 12 6.30 1.01 5.02
N LEU A 13 6.83 2.00 5.74
CA LEU A 13 6.06 3.05 6.42
C LEU A 13 5.31 3.92 5.41
N CYS A 14 5.99 4.40 4.37
CA CYS A 14 5.35 5.24 3.36
C CYS A 14 4.22 4.49 2.66
N TRP A 15 4.45 3.28 2.16
CA TRP A 15 3.43 2.49 1.47
C TRP A 15 2.34 1.99 2.42
N GLY A 16 2.73 1.47 3.58
CA GLY A 16 1.81 0.90 4.55
C GLY A 16 0.81 1.93 5.09
N PHE A 17 1.27 3.12 5.46
CA PHE A 17 0.37 4.17 5.94
C PHE A 17 -0.39 4.86 4.83
N THR A 18 0.18 5.08 3.65
CA THR A 18 -0.56 5.82 2.60
C THR A 18 -1.70 5.01 1.99
N ASN A 19 -1.57 3.68 1.88
CA ASN A 19 -2.57 2.83 1.22
C ASN A 19 -3.99 2.95 1.83
N PRO A 20 -4.19 2.89 3.17
CA PRO A 20 -5.51 3.12 3.77
C PRO A 20 -6.02 4.55 3.60
N PHE A 21 -5.14 5.55 3.60
CA PHE A 21 -5.54 6.94 3.37
C PHE A 21 -5.95 7.18 1.91
N ILE A 22 -5.29 6.55 0.93
CA ILE A 22 -5.70 6.55 -0.48
C ILE A 22 -7.10 5.97 -0.61
N LYS A 23 -7.35 4.80 0.01
CA LYS A 23 -8.67 4.14 0.03
C LYS A 23 -9.75 5.02 0.68
N ARG A 24 -9.44 5.73 1.76
CA ARG A 24 -10.36 6.68 2.39
C ARG A 24 -10.58 7.91 1.50
N GLY A 25 -9.53 8.40 0.86
CA GLY A 25 -9.54 9.51 -0.10
C GLY A 25 -10.30 9.20 -1.39
N SER A 26 -10.46 7.94 -1.76
CA SER A 26 -11.26 7.53 -2.92
C SER A 26 -12.75 7.33 -2.61
N LYS A 27 -13.21 7.46 -1.35
CA LYS A 27 -14.64 7.33 -1.01
C LYS A 27 -15.50 8.33 -1.80
N GLY A 28 -16.60 7.88 -2.40
CA GLY A 28 -17.47 8.70 -3.26
C GLY A 28 -17.07 8.71 -4.75
N LEU A 29 -15.96 8.06 -5.13
CA LEU A 29 -15.64 7.83 -6.54
C LEU A 29 -16.74 7.04 -7.25
N GLU A 30 -17.36 6.08 -6.54
CA GLU A 30 -18.45 5.24 -7.05
C GLU A 30 -19.69 6.05 -7.44
N ASP A 31 -19.95 7.17 -6.76
CA ASP A 31 -21.06 8.07 -7.09
C ASP A 31 -20.78 8.81 -8.41
N VAL A 32 -19.55 9.25 -8.62
CA VAL A 32 -19.09 9.82 -9.91
C VAL A 32 -19.18 8.75 -11.00
N THR A 33 -18.71 7.54 -10.75
CA THR A 33 -18.84 6.41 -11.69
C THR A 33 -20.31 6.15 -12.09
N ARG A 34 -21.23 6.18 -11.12
CA ARG A 34 -22.68 6.00 -11.36
C ARG A 34 -23.28 7.14 -12.16
N GLN A 35 -22.91 8.39 -11.83
CA GLN A 35 -23.40 9.58 -12.52
C GLN A 35 -23.05 9.56 -14.03
N TYR A 36 -21.86 9.07 -14.37
CA TYR A 36 -21.40 8.98 -15.76
C TYR A 36 -21.60 7.59 -16.40
N LYS A 37 -22.43 6.72 -15.82
CA LYS A 37 -22.62 5.34 -16.29
C LYS A 37 -23.10 5.22 -17.75
N GLN A 38 -23.93 6.16 -18.20
CA GLN A 38 -24.43 6.21 -19.58
C GLN A 38 -23.55 7.05 -20.52
N SER A 39 -22.51 7.71 -20.00
CA SER A 39 -21.57 8.49 -20.81
C SER A 39 -20.54 7.58 -21.48
N PRO A 40 -19.92 8.03 -22.60
CA PRO A 40 -18.79 7.33 -23.18
C PRO A 40 -17.63 7.21 -22.19
N TRP A 41 -16.86 6.13 -22.30
CA TRP A 41 -15.84 5.73 -21.33
C TRP A 41 -14.83 6.82 -20.99
N TRP A 42 -14.46 7.66 -21.97
CA TRP A 42 -13.49 8.74 -21.79
C TRP A 42 -14.03 9.85 -20.89
N LYS A 43 -15.32 10.23 -21.01
CA LYS A 43 -15.95 11.24 -20.13
C LYS A 43 -15.97 10.75 -18.69
N ARG A 44 -16.32 9.48 -18.51
CA ARG A 44 -16.31 8.82 -17.20
C ARG A 44 -14.90 8.84 -16.59
N GLN A 45 -13.87 8.42 -17.33
CA GLN A 45 -12.50 8.43 -16.83
C GLN A 45 -12.02 9.84 -16.48
N THR A 46 -12.31 10.84 -17.32
CA THR A 46 -11.91 12.22 -17.01
C THR A 46 -12.61 12.75 -15.76
N ALA A 47 -13.88 12.39 -15.52
CA ALA A 47 -14.62 12.82 -14.33
C ALA A 47 -14.09 12.12 -13.07
N GLU A 48 -13.84 10.81 -13.14
CA GLU A 48 -13.22 10.02 -12.07
C GLU A 48 -11.83 10.57 -11.71
N LEU A 49 -11.00 10.84 -12.74
CA LEU A 49 -9.66 11.39 -12.55
C LEU A 49 -9.72 12.80 -11.96
N TYR A 50 -10.59 13.66 -12.49
CA TYR A 50 -10.78 15.02 -11.96
C TYR A 50 -11.21 15.00 -10.49
N TYR A 51 -12.16 14.12 -10.13
CA TYR A 51 -12.60 13.96 -8.75
C TYR A 51 -11.46 13.56 -7.81
N LEU A 52 -10.66 12.58 -8.21
CA LEU A 52 -9.51 12.11 -7.43
C LEU A 52 -8.41 13.17 -7.32
N LEU A 53 -8.06 13.83 -8.43
CA LEU A 53 -7.00 14.83 -8.47
C LEU A 53 -7.37 16.12 -7.73
N THR A 54 -8.66 16.45 -7.62
CA THR A 54 -9.12 17.62 -6.85
C THR A 54 -9.18 17.34 -5.35
N ARG A 55 -9.07 16.07 -4.93
CA ARG A 55 -9.23 15.68 -3.53
C ARG A 55 -7.88 15.56 -2.83
N TRP A 56 -7.59 16.52 -1.95
CA TRP A 56 -6.33 16.54 -1.20
C TRP A 56 -6.13 15.29 -0.34
N GLN A 57 -7.21 14.72 0.21
CA GLN A 57 -7.15 13.47 0.99
C GLN A 57 -6.73 12.25 0.16
N TYR A 58 -6.75 12.35 -1.16
CA TYR A 58 -6.26 11.33 -2.07
C TYR A 58 -4.87 11.69 -2.62
N ILE A 59 -4.69 12.93 -3.08
CA ILE A 59 -3.43 13.39 -3.68
C ILE A 59 -2.26 13.37 -2.71
N ILE A 60 -2.44 13.85 -1.47
CA ILE A 60 -1.32 13.89 -0.51
C ILE A 60 -0.80 12.48 -0.21
N PRO A 61 -1.65 11.50 0.16
CA PRO A 61 -1.21 10.13 0.33
C PRO A 61 -0.60 9.52 -0.94
N LEU A 62 -1.16 9.82 -2.12
CA LEU A 62 -0.65 9.31 -3.39
C LEU A 62 0.77 9.82 -3.69
N VAL A 63 1.02 11.11 -3.49
CA VAL A 63 2.35 11.71 -3.69
C VAL A 63 3.36 11.11 -2.72
N ILE A 64 2.99 10.92 -1.45
CA ILE A 64 3.86 10.26 -0.46
C ILE A 64 4.13 8.81 -0.88
N ASN A 65 3.12 8.08 -1.36
CA ASN A 65 3.25 6.71 -1.84
C ASN A 65 4.24 6.60 -3.02
N LEU A 66 4.10 7.49 -4.02
CA LEU A 66 5.01 7.56 -5.17
C LEU A 66 6.43 7.97 -4.76
N SER A 67 6.57 8.87 -3.78
CA SER A 67 7.87 9.27 -3.25
C SER A 67 8.60 8.10 -2.56
N GLY A 68 7.84 7.20 -1.92
CA GLY A 68 8.35 5.96 -1.36
C GLY A 68 9.04 5.09 -2.42
N SER A 69 8.52 5.05 -3.65
CA SER A 69 9.15 4.32 -4.76
C SER A 69 10.50 4.90 -5.18
N ALA A 70 10.70 6.23 -5.08
CA ALA A 70 11.99 6.86 -5.37
C ALA A 70 13.05 6.52 -4.30
N VAL A 71 12.64 6.50 -3.03
CA VAL A 71 13.49 6.07 -1.90
C VAL A 71 13.83 4.58 -2.03
N TYR A 72 12.85 3.75 -2.41
CA TYR A 72 13.03 2.32 -2.68
C TYR A 72 14.05 2.08 -3.79
N TYR A 73 13.92 2.77 -4.92
CA TYR A 73 14.85 2.63 -6.05
C TYR A 73 16.29 2.98 -5.68
N LYS A 74 16.49 4.04 -4.88
CA LYS A 74 17.82 4.41 -4.36
C LYS A 74 18.38 3.38 -3.39
N THR A 75 17.53 2.75 -2.59
CA THR A 75 17.92 1.75 -1.57
C THR A 75 18.22 0.37 -2.18
N LEU A 76 17.59 0.04 -3.33
CA LEU A 76 17.80 -1.22 -4.04
C LEU A 76 19.20 -1.37 -4.65
N GLY A 77 19.87 -0.27 -4.97
CA GLY A 77 21.20 -0.31 -5.60
C GLY A 77 22.30 -0.89 -4.70
N GLU A 78 22.08 -1.02 -3.39
CA GLU A 78 23.13 -1.34 -2.41
C GLU A 78 22.82 -2.59 -1.55
N SER A 79 21.77 -3.35 -1.86
CA SER A 79 21.24 -4.42 -0.97
C SER A 79 21.04 -5.75 -1.68
N ASP A 80 21.26 -6.87 -0.98
CA ASP A 80 20.85 -8.21 -1.46
C ASP A 80 19.33 -8.28 -1.57
N LEU A 81 18.86 -8.16 -2.82
CA LEU A 81 17.44 -8.10 -3.21
C LEU A 81 16.63 -9.31 -2.69
N SER A 82 17.30 -10.44 -2.45
CA SER A 82 16.66 -11.68 -2.02
C SER A 82 16.03 -11.59 -0.62
N ILE A 83 16.62 -10.84 0.33
CA ILE A 83 16.11 -10.69 1.71
C ILE A 83 15.31 -9.39 1.89
N ALA A 84 15.71 -8.32 1.20
CA ALA A 84 15.09 -7.02 1.31
C ALA A 84 13.60 -7.04 0.92
N VAL A 85 13.26 -7.76 -0.14
CA VAL A 85 11.92 -7.76 -0.73
C VAL A 85 10.89 -8.49 0.15
N PRO A 86 11.14 -9.71 0.67
CA PRO A 86 10.22 -10.36 1.61
C PRO A 86 9.97 -9.51 2.85
N ILE A 87 11.01 -8.94 3.46
CA ILE A 87 10.89 -8.14 4.68
C ILE A 87 10.09 -6.85 4.43
N ALA A 88 10.39 -6.10 3.37
CA ALA A 88 9.69 -4.86 3.05
C ALA A 88 8.20 -5.08 2.78
N ASN A 89 7.84 -6.12 2.03
CA ASN A 89 6.44 -6.47 1.77
C ASN A 89 5.69 -6.86 3.05
N SER A 90 6.35 -7.62 3.92
CA SER A 90 5.80 -8.05 5.22
C SER A 90 5.51 -6.87 6.14
N LEU A 91 6.48 -5.96 6.26
CA LEU A 91 6.35 -4.77 7.08
C LEU A 91 5.28 -3.81 6.50
N THR A 92 5.22 -3.67 5.18
CA THR A 92 4.20 -2.87 4.49
C THR A 92 2.80 -3.37 4.82
N LEU A 93 2.59 -4.70 4.80
CA LEU A 93 1.32 -5.31 5.15
C LEU A 93 0.94 -5.05 6.61
N ALA A 94 1.87 -5.29 7.54
CA ALA A 94 1.63 -5.06 8.97
C ALA A 94 1.24 -3.59 9.25
N LEU A 95 1.93 -2.65 8.62
CA LEU A 95 1.66 -1.23 8.74
C LEU A 95 0.36 -0.81 8.06
N THR A 96 0.00 -1.44 6.93
CA THR A 96 -1.31 -1.24 6.29
C THR A 96 -2.45 -1.65 7.21
N ILE A 97 -2.33 -2.80 7.87
CA ILE A 97 -3.33 -3.28 8.84
C ILE A 97 -3.40 -2.33 10.03
N LEU A 98 -2.25 -1.94 10.59
CA LEU A 98 -2.18 -1.01 11.73
C LEU A 98 -2.83 0.34 11.39
N ALA A 99 -2.51 0.90 10.22
CA ALA A 99 -3.07 2.14 9.73
C ALA A 99 -4.59 2.04 9.49
N GLY A 100 -5.06 0.89 8.97
CA GLY A 100 -6.50 0.59 8.85
C GLY A 100 -7.21 0.62 10.21
N VAL A 101 -6.65 -0.06 11.22
CA VAL A 101 -7.18 -0.04 12.59
C VAL A 101 -7.17 1.38 13.16
N PHE A 102 -6.08 2.13 12.99
CA PHE A 102 -5.98 3.51 13.50
C PHE A 102 -6.98 4.47 12.83
N LEU A 103 -7.34 4.21 11.57
CA LEU A 103 -8.37 4.96 10.85
C LEU A 103 -9.81 4.57 11.23
N GLY A 104 -9.97 3.59 12.11
CA GLY A 104 -11.27 3.06 12.55
C GLY A 104 -11.91 2.12 11.53
N GLU A 105 -11.13 1.50 10.63
CA GLU A 105 -11.67 0.43 9.79
C GLU A 105 -11.95 -0.80 10.66
N GLU A 106 -13.16 -1.35 10.56
CA GLU A 106 -13.45 -2.66 11.14
C GLU A 106 -12.57 -3.70 10.43
N LEU A 107 -11.77 -4.43 11.20
CA LEU A 107 -11.14 -5.66 10.73
C LEU A 107 -12.30 -6.55 10.28
N GLY A 108 -12.43 -6.74 8.97
CA GLY A 108 -13.67 -7.18 8.32
C GLY A 108 -14.20 -8.55 8.77
N SER A 109 -14.98 -9.21 7.92
CA SER A 109 -15.56 -10.51 8.23
C SER A 109 -14.52 -11.53 8.73
N LYS A 110 -14.96 -12.60 9.44
CA LYS A 110 -14.07 -13.69 9.88
C LYS A 110 -13.21 -14.26 8.74
N ALA A 111 -13.72 -14.27 7.50
CA ALA A 111 -12.97 -14.66 6.31
C ALA A 111 -11.82 -13.68 5.97
N THR A 112 -12.03 -12.37 6.17
CA THR A 112 -11.00 -11.33 5.99
C THR A 112 -9.87 -11.53 6.99
N MET A 113 -10.19 -11.78 8.26
CA MET A 113 -9.19 -12.09 9.28
C MET A 113 -8.40 -13.35 8.95
N MET A 114 -9.08 -14.38 8.45
CA MET A 114 -8.44 -15.64 8.04
C MET A 114 -7.50 -15.40 6.84
N GLY A 115 -7.90 -14.56 5.89
CA GLY A 115 -7.04 -14.13 4.79
C GLY A 115 -5.80 -13.38 5.27
N ILE A 116 -5.96 -12.42 6.20
CA ILE A 116 -4.84 -11.70 6.82
C ILE A 116 -3.87 -12.69 7.50
N ALA A 117 -4.39 -13.66 8.25
CA ALA A 117 -3.58 -14.68 8.90
C ALA A 117 -2.80 -15.54 7.88
N LEU A 118 -3.45 -15.94 6.78
CA LEU A 118 -2.81 -16.72 5.71
C LEU A 118 -1.67 -15.95 5.03
N VAL A 119 -1.88 -14.66 4.76
CA VAL A 119 -0.84 -13.78 4.20
C VAL A 119 0.32 -13.64 5.19
N PHE A 120 0.04 -13.48 6.49
CA PHE A 120 1.06 -13.44 7.53
C PHE A 120 1.89 -14.74 7.58
N LEU A 121 1.24 -15.90 7.49
CA LEU A 121 1.92 -17.19 7.45
C LEU A 121 2.81 -17.33 6.20
N GLY A 122 2.32 -16.95 5.03
CA GLY A 122 3.10 -16.96 3.80
C GLY A 122 4.33 -16.04 3.87
N VAL A 123 4.15 -14.85 4.45
CA VAL A 123 5.22 -13.90 4.75
C VAL A 123 6.29 -14.53 5.65
N MET A 124 5.88 -15.14 6.76
CA MET A 124 6.80 -15.77 7.71
C MET A 124 7.58 -16.89 7.03
N LEU A 125 6.90 -17.76 6.26
CA LEU A 125 7.54 -18.83 5.49
C LEU A 125 8.56 -18.30 4.47
N CYS A 126 8.21 -17.24 3.74
CA CYS A 126 9.15 -16.61 2.80
C CYS A 126 10.38 -16.08 3.52
N THR A 127 10.20 -15.37 4.65
CA THR A 127 11.32 -14.82 5.41
C THR A 127 12.21 -15.89 6.03
N THR A 128 11.66 -16.96 6.61
CA THR A 128 12.45 -18.04 7.20
C THR A 128 13.19 -18.84 6.13
N ALA A 129 12.55 -19.10 4.98
CA ALA A 129 13.21 -19.74 3.84
C ALA A 129 14.41 -18.92 3.35
N THR A 130 14.27 -17.60 3.21
CA THR A 130 15.38 -16.74 2.79
C THR A 130 16.50 -16.68 3.83
N LEU A 131 16.17 -16.62 5.13
CA LEU A 131 17.16 -16.65 6.21
C LEU A 131 17.93 -17.98 6.28
N THR A 132 17.30 -19.08 5.85
CA THR A 132 17.93 -20.42 5.83
C THR A 132 18.81 -20.63 4.58
N SER A 133 18.63 -19.81 3.54
CA SER A 133 19.39 -19.89 2.28
C SER A 133 20.70 -19.08 2.26
N GLN A 134 21.08 -18.44 3.37
CA GLN A 134 22.39 -17.82 3.59
C GLN A 134 23.25 -18.70 4.50
#